data_AF-A0A7Y6K6L5-F1
#
_entry.id   AF-A0A7Y6K6L5-F1
#
_cell.length_a   1.000
_cell.length_b   1.000
_cell.length_c   1.000
_cell.angle_alpha   90.00
_cell.angle_beta   90.00
_cell.angle_gamma   90.00
#
_symmetry.space_group_name_H-M   'P 1'
#
loop_
_entity.id
_entity.type
_entity.pdbx_description
1 polymer ?
#
loop_
_entity_poly.entity_id
_entity_poly.type
_entity_poly.pdbx_seq_one_letter_code
_entity_poly.pdbx_strand_id
1 'polypeptide(L)'
;MSQAVITGQEAMFANVVLSADDIKLINMSPTLVSELLQYNADVLAHKVNAIVSNPAKQGVDWDPNNNYIQFGTFGGSSASQLDATLFVGTLAHELGHYINNKGDLDLQAQLSIIIL
;
A
#
# COMPACT_ATOMS: atom_id res chain seq x y z
N MET A 1 -14.89 23.44 3.30
CA MET A 1 -14.87 22.34 2.32
C MET A 1 -14.74 21.06 3.11
N SER A 2 -15.57 20.04 2.86
CA SER A 2 -15.38 18.73 3.49
C SER A 2 -14.08 18.12 2.97
N GLN A 3 -13.22 17.66 3.88
CA GLN A 3 -12.02 16.91 3.51
C GLN A 3 -12.46 15.60 2.85
N ALA A 4 -11.82 15.21 1.74
CA ALA A 4 -12.03 13.89 1.16
C ALA A 4 -11.62 12.82 2.19
N VAL A 5 -12.33 11.69 2.20
CA VAL A 5 -12.12 10.61 3.17
C VAL A 5 -11.98 9.28 2.44
N ILE A 6 -11.23 8.36 3.04
CA ILE A 6 -11.19 6.96 2.65
C ILE A 6 -12.39 6.25 3.27
N THR A 7 -13.06 5.44 2.47
CA THR A 7 -14.30 4.73 2.82
C THR A 7 -14.11 3.22 2.90
N GLY A 8 -13.00 2.70 2.36
CA GLY A 8 -12.76 1.26 2.17
C GLY A 8 -13.49 0.68 0.94
N GLN A 9 -14.14 1.51 0.14
CA GLN A 9 -14.85 1.11 -1.09
C GLN A 9 -14.11 1.56 -2.36
N GLU A 10 -12.93 2.15 -2.21
CA GLU A 10 -12.08 2.57 -3.30
C GLU A 10 -11.65 1.36 -4.14
N ALA A 11 -11.58 1.54 -5.46
CA ALA A 11 -11.20 0.48 -6.40
C ALA A 11 -9.79 -0.09 -6.14
N MET A 12 -8.91 0.68 -5.49
CA MET A 12 -7.60 0.19 -5.07
C MET A 12 -7.64 -0.96 -4.07
N PHE A 13 -8.70 -1.11 -3.27
CA PHE A 13 -8.81 -2.18 -2.26
C PHE A 13 -9.49 -3.42 -2.84
N ALA A 14 -8.89 -4.03 -3.87
CA ALA A 14 -9.55 -5.08 -4.68
C ALA A 14 -10.13 -6.24 -3.85
N ASN A 15 -9.27 -6.92 -3.08
CA ASN A 15 -9.68 -7.99 -2.15
C ASN A 15 -9.18 -7.76 -0.73
N VAL A 16 -8.73 -6.54 -0.43
CA VAL A 16 -8.31 -6.12 0.90
C VAL A 16 -9.51 -5.50 1.60
N VAL A 17 -10.04 -6.18 2.61
CA VAL A 17 -11.17 -5.67 3.39
C VAL A 17 -10.63 -4.88 4.57
N LEU A 18 -10.94 -3.59 4.62
CA LEU A 18 -10.59 -2.72 5.75
C LEU A 18 -11.58 -2.88 6.90
N SER A 19 -11.06 -2.97 8.11
CA SER A 19 -11.87 -2.84 9.33
C SER A 19 -12.28 -1.38 9.57
N ALA A 20 -13.23 -1.17 10.49
CA ALA A 20 -13.62 0.17 10.89
C ALA A 20 -12.46 0.94 11.55
N ASP A 21 -11.57 0.24 12.26
CA ASP A 21 -10.40 0.85 12.90
C ASP A 21 -9.32 1.23 11.88
N ASP A 22 -9.13 0.43 10.81
CA ASP A 22 -8.24 0.79 9.69
C ASP A 22 -8.70 2.08 9.04
N ILE A 23 -9.98 2.16 8.67
CA ILE A 23 -10.60 3.34 8.04
C ILE A 23 -10.45 4.55 8.95
N LYS A 24 -10.69 4.38 10.26
CA LYS A 24 -10.55 5.45 11.24
C LYS A 24 -9.11 5.96 11.30
N LEU A 25 -8.12 5.07 11.44
CA LEU A 25 -6.70 5.44 11.54
C LEU A 25 -6.19 6.10 10.25
N ILE A 26 -6.57 5.58 9.09
CA ILE A 26 -6.24 6.20 7.79
C ILE A 26 -6.74 7.64 7.75
N ASN A 27 -8.01 7.85 8.09
CA ASN A 27 -8.64 9.16 8.03
C ASN A 27 -8.16 10.15 9.11
N MET A 28 -7.36 9.71 10.10
CA MET A 28 -6.69 10.61 11.04
C MET A 28 -5.48 11.35 10.41
N SER A 29 -4.99 10.88 9.26
CA SER A 29 -3.85 11.48 8.55
C SER A 29 -4.26 12.07 7.20
N PRO A 30 -4.39 13.41 7.10
CA PRO A 30 -4.66 14.09 5.82
C PRO A 30 -3.69 13.70 4.69
N THR A 31 -2.42 13.50 5.02
CA THR A 31 -1.38 13.10 4.07
C THR A 31 -1.66 11.71 3.52
N LEU A 32 -1.88 10.73 4.40
CA LEU A 32 -2.13 9.35 3.98
C LEU A 32 -3.42 9.24 3.16
N VAL A 33 -4.46 9.99 3.52
CA VAL A 33 -5.69 10.07 2.71
C VAL A 33 -5.41 10.61 1.32
N SER A 34 -4.63 11.68 1.19
CA SER A 34 -4.28 12.26 -0.12
C SER A 34 -3.48 11.27 -0.97
N GLU A 35 -2.53 10.55 -0.38
CA GLU A 35 -1.69 9.58 -1.06
C GLU A 35 -2.50 8.36 -1.53
N LEU A 36 -3.39 7.85 -0.70
CA LEU A 36 -4.30 6.76 -1.04
C LEU A 36 -5.29 7.17 -2.14
N LEU A 37 -5.84 8.39 -2.08
CA LEU A 37 -6.72 8.88 -3.15
C LEU A 37 -5.97 9.03 -4.47
N GLN A 38 -4.70 9.46 -4.44
CA GLN A 38 -3.85 9.49 -5.62
C GLN A 38 -3.60 8.07 -6.16
N TYR A 39 -3.22 7.12 -5.30
CA TYR A 39 -3.06 5.71 -5.70
C TYR A 39 -4.33 5.17 -6.35
N ASN A 40 -5.50 5.40 -5.75
CA ASN A 40 -6.78 4.99 -6.31
C ASN A 40 -7.07 5.64 -7.67
N ALA A 41 -6.73 6.91 -7.84
CA ALA A 41 -6.86 7.57 -9.15
C ALA A 41 -5.96 6.92 -10.20
N ASP A 42 -4.74 6.52 -9.83
CA ASP A 42 -3.81 5.83 -10.72
C ASP A 42 -4.24 4.38 -11.02
N VAL A 43 -4.92 3.69 -10.10
CA VAL A 43 -5.61 2.41 -10.37
C VAL A 43 -6.72 2.59 -11.40
N LEU A 44 -7.58 3.59 -11.21
CA LEU A 44 -8.68 3.89 -12.14
C LEU A 44 -8.18 4.33 -13.53
N ALA A 45 -6.99 4.95 -13.59
CA ALA A 45 -6.31 5.32 -14.82
C ALA A 45 -5.44 4.19 -15.41
N HIS A 46 -5.43 3.00 -14.80
CA HIS A 46 -4.61 1.84 -15.20
C HIS A 46 -3.10 2.09 -15.25
N LYS A 47 -2.58 3.00 -14.41
CA LYS A 47 -1.13 3.22 -14.27
C LYS A 47 -0.47 2.27 -13.26
N VAL A 48 -1.23 1.89 -12.24
CA VAL A 48 -0.85 0.89 -11.23
C VAL A 48 -1.99 -0.10 -11.08
N ASN A 49 -1.70 -1.30 -10.56
CA ASN A 49 -2.72 -2.28 -10.24
C ASN A 49 -3.23 -2.08 -8.79
N ALA A 50 -4.42 -2.59 -8.52
CA ALA A 50 -5.03 -2.52 -7.20
C ALA A 50 -4.19 -3.26 -6.15
N ILE A 51 -4.33 -2.85 -4.89
CA ILE A 51 -3.73 -3.51 -3.74
C ILE A 51 -4.40 -4.88 -3.58
N VAL A 52 -3.59 -5.92 -3.39
CA VAL A 52 -4.09 -7.28 -3.25
C VAL A 52 -3.59 -7.95 -1.96
N SER A 53 -4.44 -8.76 -1.36
CA SER A 53 -4.08 -9.70 -0.29
C SER A 53 -3.82 -11.08 -0.89
N ASN A 54 -2.64 -11.63 -0.64
CA ASN A 54 -2.24 -12.98 -1.03
C ASN A 54 -1.58 -13.71 0.15
N PRO A 55 -2.35 -14.46 0.97
CA PRO A 55 -1.82 -15.14 2.15
C PRO A 55 -0.85 -16.29 1.83
N ALA A 56 -0.67 -16.67 0.55
CA ALA A 56 0.34 -17.66 0.16
C ALA A 56 1.77 -17.07 0.08
N LYS A 57 1.90 -15.74 0.17
CA LYS A 57 3.17 -15.02 0.15
C LYS A 57 3.52 -14.55 1.56
N GLN A 58 4.80 -14.32 1.82
CA GLN A 58 5.29 -13.73 3.06
C GLN A 58 5.71 -12.29 2.83
N GLY A 59 5.48 -11.44 3.82
CA GLY A 59 5.82 -10.01 3.75
C GLY A 59 4.72 -9.17 3.12
N VAL A 60 4.96 -7.86 3.14
CA VAL A 60 4.16 -6.85 2.46
C VAL A 60 5.14 -6.00 1.67
N ASP A 61 4.84 -5.73 0.40
CA ASP A 61 5.76 -5.06 -0.50
C ASP A 61 5.05 -4.31 -1.63
N TRP A 62 5.60 -3.17 -2.01
CA TRP A 62 5.44 -2.58 -3.33
C TRP A 62 6.29 -3.35 -4.36
N ASP A 63 5.63 -3.98 -5.34
CA ASP A 63 6.30 -4.64 -6.47
C ASP A 63 6.43 -3.64 -7.64
N PRO A 64 7.63 -3.10 -7.91
CA PRO A 64 7.83 -2.14 -9.00
C PRO A 64 7.73 -2.76 -10.39
N ASN A 65 7.83 -4.10 -10.53
CA ASN A 65 7.72 -4.77 -11.83
C ASN A 65 6.27 -4.94 -12.25
N ASN A 66 5.40 -5.20 -11.27
CA ASN A 66 3.97 -5.41 -11.49
C ASN A 66 3.13 -4.18 -11.08
N ASN A 67 3.75 -3.13 -10.52
CA ASN A 67 3.15 -1.88 -10.09
C ASN A 67 1.96 -2.06 -9.14
N TYR A 68 2.12 -2.83 -8.06
CA TYR A 68 1.11 -2.91 -7.01
C TYR A 68 1.69 -3.16 -5.62
N ILE A 69 0.90 -2.82 -4.61
CA ILE A 69 1.18 -3.21 -3.22
C ILE A 69 0.54 -4.57 -2.96
N GLN A 70 1.33 -5.53 -2.47
CA GLN A 70 0.87 -6.84 -2.07
C GLN A 70 0.93 -7.02 -0.56
N PHE A 71 -0.19 -7.43 0.04
CA PHE A 71 -0.20 -7.94 1.42
C PHE A 71 -0.11 -9.46 1.44
N GLY A 72 1.06 -9.98 1.79
CA GLY A 72 1.22 -11.38 2.19
C GLY A 72 0.89 -11.61 3.66
N THR A 73 1.42 -12.71 4.20
CA THR A 73 1.39 -12.98 5.64
C THR A 73 2.52 -12.25 6.35
N PHE A 74 2.20 -11.66 7.50
CA PHE A 74 3.16 -11.01 8.39
C PHE A 74 3.03 -11.62 9.79
N GLY A 75 4.09 -12.24 10.30
CA GLY A 75 4.05 -12.98 11.56
C GLY A 75 3.06 -14.15 11.56
N GLY A 76 2.72 -14.71 10.39
CA GLY A 76 1.73 -15.77 10.23
C GLY A 76 0.27 -15.27 10.09
N SER A 77 0.04 -13.97 10.24
CA SER A 77 -1.28 -13.35 10.06
C SER A 77 -1.44 -12.78 8.65
N SER A 78 -2.61 -12.97 8.05
CA SER A 78 -2.99 -12.29 6.81
C SER A 78 -3.41 -10.83 7.07
N ALA A 79 -3.53 -10.01 6.01
CA ALA A 79 -3.88 -8.59 6.10
C ALA A 79 -5.09 -8.29 7.02
N SER A 80 -6.17 -9.07 6.87
CA SER A 80 -7.42 -8.88 7.64
C SER A 80 -7.31 -9.31 9.12
N GLN A 81 -6.19 -9.90 9.51
CA GLN A 81 -5.92 -10.36 10.88
C GLN A 81 -4.89 -9.48 11.59
N LEU A 82 -4.31 -8.50 10.89
CA LEU A 82 -3.37 -7.57 11.50
C LEU A 82 -4.12 -6.57 12.38
N ASP A 83 -3.44 -6.12 13.46
CA ASP A 83 -3.89 -4.95 14.19
C ASP A 83 -3.90 -3.73 13.26
N ALA A 84 -4.88 -2.85 13.42
CA ALA A 84 -5.08 -1.72 12.53
C ALA A 84 -3.86 -0.78 12.47
N THR A 85 -3.13 -0.61 13.57
CA THR A 85 -1.91 0.20 13.60
C THR A 85 -0.82 -0.41 12.72
N LEU A 86 -0.67 -1.74 12.78
CA LEU A 86 0.32 -2.45 11.99
C LEU A 86 -0.08 -2.45 10.51
N PHE A 87 -1.34 -2.75 10.20
CA PHE A 87 -1.86 -2.69 8.83
C PHE A 87 -1.64 -1.32 8.21
N VAL A 88 -2.11 -0.24 8.88
CA VAL A 88 -2.01 1.13 8.37
C VAL A 88 -0.55 1.60 8.29
N GLY A 89 0.27 1.23 9.27
CA GLY A 89 1.70 1.55 9.26
C GLY A 89 2.43 0.91 8.08
N THR A 90 2.18 -0.38 7.81
CA THR A 90 2.75 -1.08 6.66
C THR A 90 2.20 -0.53 5.34
N LEU A 91 0.91 -0.25 5.24
CA LEU A 91 0.32 0.36 4.05
C LEU A 91 0.97 1.71 3.72
N ALA A 92 1.13 2.57 4.73
CA ALA A 92 1.79 3.87 4.57
C ALA A 92 3.25 3.72 4.13
N HIS A 93 3.96 2.71 4.66
CA HIS A 93 5.33 2.41 4.26
C HIS A 93 5.42 2.05 2.76
N GLU A 94 4.58 1.12 2.28
CA GLU A 94 4.59 0.72 0.86
C GLU A 94 4.10 1.81 -0.08
N LEU A 95 3.17 2.67 0.36
CA LEU A 95 2.81 3.87 -0.39
C LEU A 95 4.00 4.83 -0.56
N GLY A 96 4.85 4.92 0.46
CA GLY A 96 6.11 5.66 0.36
C GLY A 96 6.98 5.15 -0.79
N HIS A 97 7.08 3.82 -0.94
CA HIS A 97 7.81 3.19 -2.05
C HIS A 97 7.16 3.48 -3.40
N TYR A 98 5.83 3.43 -3.50
CA TYR A 98 5.11 3.85 -4.70
C TYR A 98 5.42 5.31 -5.10
N ILE A 99 5.33 6.24 -4.14
CA ILE A 99 5.55 7.68 -4.38
C ILE A 99 7.01 7.94 -4.76
N ASN A 100 7.95 7.25 -4.12
CA ASN A 100 9.38 7.38 -4.35
C ASN A 100 9.96 6.32 -5.31
N ASN A 101 9.13 5.67 -6.13
CA ASN A 101 9.52 4.48 -6.90
C ASN A 101 10.79 4.69 -7.74
N LYS A 102 10.93 5.87 -8.37
CA LYS A 102 12.16 6.21 -9.11
C LYS A 102 13.39 6.25 -8.20
N GLY A 103 13.29 6.86 -7.03
CA GLY A 103 14.39 6.93 -6.07
C GLY A 103 14.77 5.55 -5.56
N ASP A 104 13.80 4.67 -5.33
CA ASP A 104 14.04 3.31 -4.86
C ASP A 104 14.70 2.44 -5.93
N LEU A 105 14.27 2.55 -7.19
CA LEU A 105 14.92 1.88 -8.32
C LEU A 105 16.36 2.37 -8.51
N ASP A 106 16.60 3.68 -8.39
CA ASP A 106 17.94 4.25 -8.51
C ASP A 106 18.85 3.74 -7.36
N LEU A 107 18.34 3.65 -6.12
CA LEU A 107 19.06 3.07 -4.98
C LEU A 107 19.33 1.57 -5.17
N GLN A 108 18.34 0.80 -5.62
CA GLN A 108 18.48 -0.64 -5.89
C GLN A 108 19.54 -0.89 -6.95
N ALA A 109 19.56 -0.11 -8.04
CA ALA A 109 20.58 -0.19 -9.07
C ALA A 109 21.98 0.11 -8.53
N GLN A 110 22.13 1.11 -7.67
CA GLN A 110 23.42 1.44 -7.04
C GLN A 110 23.92 0.32 -6.12
N LEU A 111 23.05 -0.25 -5.29
CA LEU A 111 23.43 -1.33 -4.37
C LEU A 111 23.75 -2.64 -5.10
N SER A 112 23.07 -2.91 -6.22
CA SER A 112 23.31 -4.10 -7.04
C SER A 112 24.69 -4.11 -7.73
N ILE A 113 25.31 -2.93 -7.92
CA ILE A 113 26.64 -2.79 -8.51
C ILE A 113 27.76 -3.07 -7.49
N ILE A 114 27.48 -3.01 -6.19
CA ILE A 114 28.49 -3.13 -5.12
C ILE A 114 28.75 -4.59 -4.69
N ILE A 115 27.91 -5.55 -5.10
CA ILE A 115 28.00 -6.97 -4.70
C ILE A 115 28.53 -7.85 -5.86
N LEU A 116 29.44 -7.33 -6.69
CA LEU A 116 30.20 -8.12 -7.67
C LEU A 116 31.71 -7.89 -7.50
#